data_AF-A0A7G9YVU0-F1
#
_entry.id   AF-A0A7G9YVU0-F1
#
_cell.length_a   1.000
_cell.length_b   1.000
_cell.length_c   1.000
_cell.angle_alpha   90.00
_cell.angle_beta   90.00
_cell.angle_gamma   90.00
#
_symmetry.space_group_name_H-M   'P 1'
#
loop_
_entity.id
_entity.type
_entity.pdbx_description
1 polymer ?
#
loop_
_entity_poly.entity_id
_entity_poly.type
_entity_poly.pdbx_seq_one_letter_code
_entity_poly.pdbx_strand_id
1 'polypeptide(L)'
;MWCVPNLTPEFIARMYDLLGLYERPYNPLEPVLGLDEKRKQLLDQIRPPIPLSPHHGIREDSEYIRKGTRNLFVTVEPKGKKRFVKVTEHRTKKDFAGVVKELIETEYAEATRLHLVTDNLNTHFSNAFYETFEPEEAKRILEKIEFHYTHKHGSWLNVAEIEIRILDQQCLNRRIPDETILKREVDA
;
A
#
# COMPACT_ATOMS: atom_id res chain seq x y z
N MET A 1 4.85 -7.66 13.98
CA MET A 1 6.05 -8.32 14.55
C MET A 1 7.13 -7.26 14.58
N TRP A 2 7.49 -6.73 15.75
CA TRP A 2 8.52 -5.69 15.86
C TRP A 2 9.85 -6.38 16.19
N CYS A 3 10.57 -6.80 15.15
CA CYS A 3 11.99 -7.08 15.33
C CYS A 3 12.69 -5.72 15.31
N VAL A 4 13.22 -5.28 16.45
CA VAL A 4 14.07 -4.09 16.51
C VAL A 4 15.31 -4.39 15.66
N PRO A 5 15.56 -3.63 14.58
CA PRO A 5 16.71 -3.89 13.72
C PRO A 5 18.01 -3.66 14.49
N ASN A 6 19.05 -4.42 14.15
CA ASN A 6 20.41 -4.04 14.54
C ASN A 6 20.72 -2.68 13.90
N LEU A 7 20.98 -1.68 14.72
CA LEU A 7 21.27 -0.31 14.27
C LEU A 7 22.69 -0.21 13.71
N THR A 8 22.90 -0.81 12.54
CA THR A 8 24.15 -0.68 11.80
C THR A 8 24.33 0.75 11.28
N PRO A 9 25.56 1.18 10.97
CA PRO A 9 25.78 2.48 10.33
C PRO A 9 24.98 2.66 9.04
N GLU A 10 24.84 1.60 8.24
CA GLU A 10 24.01 1.61 7.02
C GLU A 10 22.52 1.81 7.34
N PHE A 11 21.98 1.11 8.35
CA PHE A 11 20.60 1.28 8.79
C PHE A 11 20.35 2.75 9.17
N ILE A 12 21.23 3.31 10.01
CA ILE A 12 21.11 4.67 10.52
C ILE A 12 21.16 5.68 9.37
N ALA A 13 22.10 5.53 8.44
CA ALA A 13 22.22 6.41 7.28
C ALA A 13 20.94 6.40 6.43
N ARG A 14 20.47 5.20 6.03
CA ARG A 14 19.25 5.06 5.22
C ARG A 14 18.00 5.57 5.94
N MET A 15 17.92 5.36 7.25
CA MET A 15 16.84 5.90 8.07
C MET A 15 16.85 7.43 8.03
N TYR A 16 18.00 8.08 8.27
CA TYR A 16 18.08 9.53 8.24
C TYR A 16 17.85 10.11 6.85
N ASP A 17 18.30 9.45 5.78
CA ASP A 17 18.00 9.87 4.41
C ASP A 17 16.49 9.91 4.15
N LEU A 18 15.77 8.87 4.59
CA LEU A 18 14.33 8.77 4.42
C LEU A 18 13.57 9.74 5.32
N LEU A 19 14.02 9.95 6.57
CA LEU A 19 13.45 10.98 7.45
C LEU A 19 13.66 12.38 6.86
N GLY A 20 14.85 12.67 6.33
CA GLY A 20 15.14 13.92 5.65
C GLY A 20 14.26 14.14 4.41
N LEU A 21 13.96 13.08 3.65
CA LEU A 21 12.99 13.12 2.55
C LEU A 21 11.59 13.52 3.06
N TYR A 22 11.10 12.88 4.13
CA TYR A 22 9.81 13.23 4.71
C TYR A 22 9.77 14.63 5.33
N GLU A 23 10.91 15.17 5.79
CA GLU A 23 11.00 16.53 6.34
C GLU A 23 10.90 17.64 5.28
N ARG A 24 11.25 17.36 4.01
CA ARG A 24 11.20 18.35 2.91
C ARG A 24 9.88 19.12 2.86
N PRO A 25 9.86 20.46 2.64
CA PRO A 25 8.62 21.21 2.51
C PRO A 25 7.67 20.59 1.49
N TYR A 26 6.37 20.75 1.70
CA TYR A 26 5.38 20.25 0.76
C TYR A 26 5.57 20.88 -0.62
N ASN A 27 5.71 20.05 -1.65
CA ASN A 27 5.79 20.47 -3.05
C ASN A 27 4.87 19.55 -3.89
N PRO A 28 3.77 20.06 -4.46
CA PRO A 28 2.87 19.25 -5.28
C PRO A 28 3.50 18.77 -6.59
N LEU A 29 4.61 19.39 -7.05
CA LEU A 29 5.36 18.94 -8.23
C LEU A 29 6.37 17.83 -7.91
N GLU A 30 6.76 17.70 -6.63
CA GLU A 30 7.65 16.66 -6.13
C GLU A 30 7.08 15.94 -4.89
N PRO A 31 5.91 15.29 -5.03
CA PRO A 31 5.26 14.62 -3.91
C PRO A 31 6.08 13.43 -3.40
N VAL A 32 6.02 13.22 -2.08
CA VAL A 32 6.61 12.06 -1.40
C VAL A 32 5.50 11.09 -1.04
N LEU A 33 5.54 9.91 -1.65
CA LEU A 33 4.52 8.87 -1.53
C LEU A 33 5.10 7.64 -0.84
N GLY A 34 4.42 7.09 0.16
CA GLY A 34 4.63 5.70 0.57
C GLY A 34 3.73 4.78 -0.26
N LEU A 35 4.24 3.64 -0.70
CA LEU A 35 3.47 2.58 -1.34
C LEU A 35 3.86 1.22 -0.75
N ASP A 36 2.86 0.43 -0.37
CA ASP A 36 3.02 -0.94 0.12
C ASP A 36 1.76 -1.78 -0.17
N GLU A 37 1.83 -3.10 0.03
CA GLU A 37 0.74 -4.02 -0.21
C GLU A 37 0.26 -4.83 0.99
N LYS A 38 -1.06 -5.01 1.07
CA LYS A 38 -1.69 -5.95 2.00
C LYS A 38 -2.51 -7.00 1.26
N ARG A 39 -2.26 -8.27 1.59
CA ARG A 39 -3.16 -9.38 1.21
C ARG A 39 -4.36 -9.42 2.15
N LYS A 40 -5.57 -9.44 1.60
CA LYS A 40 -6.84 -9.61 2.34
C LYS A 40 -7.52 -10.91 1.92
N GLN A 41 -7.91 -11.72 2.90
CA GLN A 41 -8.78 -12.88 2.65
C GLN A 41 -10.22 -12.41 2.51
N LEU A 42 -10.90 -12.95 1.50
CA LEU A 42 -12.35 -12.78 1.35
C LEU A 42 -13.03 -13.94 2.08
N LEU A 43 -13.82 -13.58 3.09
CA LEU A 43 -14.45 -14.51 4.02
C LEU A 43 -15.93 -14.20 4.09
N ASP A 44 -16.73 -15.23 3.84
CA ASP A 44 -18.19 -15.21 3.97
C ASP A 44 -18.61 -16.04 5.19
N GLN A 45 -19.82 -15.82 5.68
CA GLN A 45 -20.32 -16.47 6.89
C GLN A 45 -21.04 -17.77 6.55
N ILE A 46 -20.82 -18.82 7.35
CA ILE A 46 -21.61 -20.07 7.23
C ILE A 46 -23.03 -19.85 7.77
N ARG A 47 -23.15 -19.06 8.83
CA ARG A 47 -24.42 -18.73 9.50
C ARG A 47 -24.52 -17.22 9.69
N PRO A 48 -25.74 -16.63 9.58
CA PRO A 48 -25.94 -15.22 9.88
C PRO A 48 -25.48 -14.87 11.31
N PRO A 49 -24.95 -13.67 11.57
CA PRO A 49 -24.48 -13.29 12.90
C PRO A 49 -25.67 -13.13 13.83
N ILE A 50 -25.44 -13.39 15.11
CA ILE A 50 -26.40 -13.02 16.14
C ILE A 50 -26.26 -11.51 16.37
N PRO A 51 -27.34 -10.72 16.24
CA PRO A 51 -27.28 -9.27 16.37
C PRO A 51 -26.90 -8.84 17.79
N LEU A 52 -26.52 -7.57 17.91
CA LEU A 52 -26.25 -6.91 19.19
C LEU A 52 -27.43 -7.07 20.16
N SER A 53 -27.13 -7.31 21.44
CA SER A 53 -28.12 -7.32 22.53
C SER A 53 -27.61 -6.50 23.71
N PRO A 54 -28.45 -6.13 24.69
CA PRO A 54 -28.04 -5.29 25.83
C PRO A 54 -26.82 -5.78 26.62
N HIS A 55 -26.50 -7.08 26.55
CA HIS A 55 -25.40 -7.69 27.30
C HIS A 55 -24.33 -8.37 26.41
N HIS A 56 -24.50 -8.37 25.08
CA HIS A 56 -23.58 -9.05 24.18
C HIS A 56 -23.38 -8.25 22.89
N GLY A 57 -22.13 -8.17 22.45
CA GLY A 57 -21.75 -7.72 21.11
C GLY A 57 -22.35 -8.58 20.00
N ILE A 58 -22.15 -8.18 18.74
CA ILE A 58 -22.41 -9.05 17.59
C ILE A 58 -21.58 -10.31 17.74
N ARG A 59 -22.21 -11.49 17.59
CA ARG A 59 -21.51 -12.78 17.67
C ARG A 59 -21.53 -13.45 16.31
N GLU A 60 -20.34 -13.77 15.82
CA GLU A 60 -20.14 -14.51 14.58
C GLU A 60 -19.76 -15.96 14.92
N ASP A 61 -20.21 -16.91 14.09
CA ASP A 61 -19.74 -18.29 14.14
C ASP A 61 -18.23 -18.33 13.84
N SER A 62 -17.44 -19.13 14.56
CA SER A 62 -16.01 -19.28 14.29
C SER A 62 -15.71 -19.83 12.89
N GLU A 63 -16.61 -20.64 12.34
CA GLU A 63 -16.47 -21.18 10.98
C GLU A 63 -16.84 -20.12 9.92
N TYR A 64 -16.18 -20.21 8.77
CA TYR A 64 -16.34 -19.29 7.65
C TYR A 64 -16.13 -19.99 6.31
N ILE A 65 -16.66 -19.39 5.24
CA ILE A 65 -16.42 -19.82 3.86
C ILE A 65 -15.31 -18.96 3.27
N ARG A 66 -14.22 -19.59 2.81
CA ARG A 66 -13.13 -18.86 2.13
C ARG A 66 -13.52 -18.62 0.67
N LYS A 67 -13.58 -17.35 0.26
CA LYS A 67 -13.94 -16.89 -1.09
C LYS A 67 -12.72 -16.40 -1.90
N GLY A 68 -11.54 -16.87 -1.53
CA GLY A 68 -10.27 -16.47 -2.16
C GLY A 68 -9.58 -15.31 -1.44
N THR A 69 -8.71 -14.61 -2.16
CA THR A 69 -7.94 -13.48 -1.62
C THR A 69 -7.84 -12.35 -2.63
N ARG A 70 -7.64 -11.14 -2.12
CA ARG A 70 -7.28 -9.95 -2.90
C ARG A 70 -6.02 -9.31 -2.35
N ASN A 71 -5.38 -8.51 -3.18
CA ASN A 71 -4.30 -7.63 -2.80
C ASN A 71 -4.81 -6.18 -2.76
N LEU A 72 -4.27 -5.40 -1.84
CA LEU A 72 -4.52 -3.98 -1.69
C LEU A 72 -3.18 -3.27 -1.87
N PHE A 73 -2.97 -2.54 -2.96
CA PHE A 73 -1.89 -1.55 -3.04
C PHE A 73 -2.36 -0.29 -2.34
N VAL A 74 -1.67 0.12 -1.28
CA VAL A 74 -2.00 1.32 -0.50
C VAL A 74 -0.92 2.36 -0.75
N THR A 75 -1.33 3.53 -1.24
CA THR A 75 -0.44 4.66 -1.48
C THR A 75 -0.88 5.84 -0.64
N VAL A 76 0.08 6.52 -0.01
CA VAL A 76 -0.18 7.65 0.88
C VAL A 76 0.77 8.79 0.56
N GLU A 77 0.22 9.99 0.42
CA GLU A 77 0.95 11.26 0.38
C GLU A 77 0.69 12.02 1.69
N PRO A 78 1.57 11.91 2.72
CA PRO A 78 1.28 12.47 4.04
C PRO A 78 1.05 13.98 4.00
N LYS A 79 1.89 14.72 3.26
CA LYS A 79 1.84 16.19 3.20
C LYS A 79 0.78 16.73 2.25
N GLY A 80 0.44 15.98 1.20
CA GLY A 80 -0.71 16.26 0.33
C GLY A 80 -2.06 15.82 0.90
N LYS A 81 -2.05 15.05 2.01
CA LYS A 81 -3.23 14.51 2.69
C LYS A 81 -4.08 13.62 1.78
N LYS A 82 -3.42 12.86 0.90
CA LYS A 82 -4.06 11.95 -0.03
C LYS A 82 -3.76 10.50 0.35
N ARG A 83 -4.75 9.63 0.18
CA ARG A 83 -4.58 8.17 0.20
C ARG A 83 -5.28 7.56 -1.00
N PHE A 84 -4.70 6.49 -1.53
CA PHE A 84 -5.25 5.71 -2.63
C PHE A 84 -5.13 4.24 -2.30
N VAL A 85 -6.20 3.48 -2.56
CA VAL A 85 -6.18 2.02 -2.37
C VAL A 85 -6.64 1.36 -3.65
N LYS A 86 -5.75 0.61 -4.31
CA LYS A 86 -6.12 -0.21 -5.47
C LYS A 86 -6.32 -1.66 -5.03
N VAL A 87 -7.54 -2.17 -5.21
CA VAL A 87 -7.84 -3.59 -5.03
C VAL A 87 -7.49 -4.34 -6.32
N THR A 88 -6.57 -5.30 -6.22
CA THR A 88 -6.14 -6.17 -7.33
C THR A 88 -6.30 -7.64 -6.96
N GLU A 89 -6.35 -8.51 -7.96
CA GLU A 89 -6.39 -9.94 -7.71
C GLU A 89 -5.03 -10.49 -7.24
N HIS A 90 -3.94 -9.91 -7.76
CA HIS A 90 -2.58 -10.34 -7.52
C HIS A 90 -1.66 -9.16 -7.15
N ARG A 91 -0.43 -9.50 -6.73
CA ARG A 91 0.66 -8.55 -6.43
C ARG A 91 1.88 -8.81 -7.32
N THR A 92 1.66 -8.93 -8.62
CA THR A 92 2.74 -9.16 -9.59
C THR A 92 3.47 -7.87 -9.92
N LYS A 93 4.62 -7.99 -10.60
CA LYS A 93 5.32 -6.85 -11.21
C LYS A 93 4.40 -6.01 -12.11
N LYS A 94 3.51 -6.69 -12.85
CA LYS A 94 2.55 -6.03 -13.75
C LYS A 94 1.51 -5.24 -12.96
N ASP A 95 1.02 -5.78 -11.86
CA ASP A 95 0.07 -5.08 -10.99
C ASP A 95 0.73 -3.85 -10.37
N PHE A 96 1.95 -3.98 -9.83
CA PHE A 96 2.69 -2.87 -9.24
C PHE A 96 2.97 -1.75 -10.28
N ALA A 97 3.53 -2.11 -11.44
CA ALA A 97 3.85 -1.15 -12.48
C ALA A 97 2.57 -0.47 -13.04
N GLY A 98 1.47 -1.21 -13.13
CA GLY A 98 0.15 -0.69 -13.49
C GLY A 98 -0.39 0.33 -12.50
N VAL A 99 -0.30 0.05 -11.19
CA VAL A 99 -0.72 0.98 -10.13
C VAL A 99 0.10 2.27 -10.17
N VAL A 100 1.42 2.15 -10.28
CA VAL A 100 2.31 3.32 -10.33
C VAL A 100 2.05 4.16 -11.58
N LYS A 101 1.83 3.52 -12.74
CA LYS A 101 1.45 4.21 -13.98
C LYS A 101 0.13 4.97 -13.79
N GLU A 102 -0.89 4.33 -13.23
CA GLU A 102 -2.20 4.94 -12.98
C GLU A 102 -2.05 6.21 -12.13
N LEU A 103 -1.32 6.15 -11.01
CA LEU A 103 -1.06 7.30 -10.14
C LEU A 103 -0.39 8.47 -10.89
N ILE A 104 0.60 8.17 -11.74
CA ILE A 104 1.32 9.17 -12.53
C ILE A 104 0.43 9.81 -13.60
N GLU A 105 -0.48 9.05 -14.20
CA GLU A 105 -1.33 9.54 -15.28
C GLU A 105 -2.59 10.25 -14.80
N THR A 106 -3.03 9.99 -13.56
CA THR A 106 -4.22 10.60 -12.98
C THR A 106 -3.85 11.63 -11.91
N GLU A 107 -3.53 11.18 -10.71
CA GLU A 107 -3.39 12.00 -9.51
C GLU A 107 -2.18 12.92 -9.52
N TYR A 108 -1.14 12.53 -10.26
CA TYR A 108 0.16 13.20 -10.31
C TYR A 108 0.60 13.49 -11.75
N ALA A 109 -0.35 13.72 -12.66
CA ALA A 109 -0.07 14.06 -14.07
C ALA A 109 0.87 15.26 -14.21
N GLU A 110 0.67 16.29 -13.38
CA GLU A 110 1.45 17.53 -13.37
C GLU A 110 2.76 17.44 -12.57
N ALA A 111 2.98 16.34 -11.83
CA ALA A 111 4.22 16.19 -11.07
C ALA A 111 5.42 16.02 -12.01
N THR A 112 6.51 16.73 -11.68
CA THR A 112 7.79 16.64 -12.38
C THR A 112 8.57 15.43 -11.91
N ARG A 113 8.43 15.06 -10.63
CA ARG A 113 9.11 13.92 -10.01
C ARG A 113 8.24 13.32 -8.90
N LEU A 114 8.14 12.01 -8.81
CA LEU A 114 7.43 11.29 -7.76
C LEU A 114 8.48 10.60 -6.87
N HIS A 115 8.59 11.00 -5.61
CA HIS A 115 9.45 10.30 -4.66
C HIS A 115 8.69 9.12 -4.06
N LEU A 116 8.92 7.93 -4.58
CA LEU A 116 8.19 6.72 -4.22
C LEU A 116 8.96 5.91 -3.18
N VAL A 117 8.48 5.93 -1.94
CA VAL A 117 8.99 5.14 -0.82
C VAL A 117 8.35 3.76 -0.83
N THR A 118 9.17 2.71 -0.86
CA THR A 118 8.72 1.32 -0.88
C THR A 118 9.71 0.39 -0.19
N ASP A 119 9.34 -0.86 0.06
CA ASP A 119 10.25 -1.88 0.58
C ASP A 119 11.15 -2.46 -0.55
N ASN A 120 11.99 -3.45 -0.23
CA ASN A 120 12.89 -4.05 -1.22
C ASN A 120 12.30 -5.32 -1.86
N LEU A 121 10.97 -5.45 -1.95
CA LEU A 121 10.35 -6.58 -2.63
C LEU A 121 10.78 -6.59 -4.11
N ASN A 122 11.00 -7.79 -4.65
CA ASN A 122 11.49 -7.98 -6.02
C ASN A 122 10.57 -7.40 -7.11
N THR A 123 9.33 -7.05 -6.77
CA THR A 123 8.35 -6.39 -7.63
C THR A 123 8.54 -4.88 -7.74
N HIS A 124 9.26 -4.26 -6.80
CA HIS A 124 9.31 -2.79 -6.66
C HIS A 124 10.45 -2.12 -7.42
N PHE A 125 11.24 -2.90 -8.15
CA PHE A 125 12.38 -2.40 -8.91
C PHE A 125 11.98 -1.97 -10.32
N SER A 126 12.82 -1.12 -10.92
CA SER A 126 12.60 -0.55 -12.26
C SER A 126 12.39 -1.59 -13.36
N ASN A 127 12.98 -2.79 -13.22
CA ASN A 127 12.77 -3.89 -14.17
C ASN A 127 11.29 -4.32 -14.27
N ALA A 128 10.49 -4.13 -13.21
CA ALA A 128 9.06 -4.41 -13.25
C ALA A 128 8.35 -3.62 -14.37
N PHE A 129 8.79 -2.40 -14.65
CA PHE A 129 8.21 -1.55 -15.70
C PHE A 129 8.60 -2.04 -17.09
N TYR A 130 9.87 -2.39 -17.31
CA TYR A 130 10.33 -2.94 -18.59
C TYR A 130 9.78 -4.36 -18.87
N GLU A 131 9.45 -5.13 -17.83
CA GLU A 131 8.76 -6.42 -17.98
C GLU A 131 7.26 -6.28 -18.25
N THR A 132 6.69 -5.08 -18.06
CA THR A 132 5.25 -4.82 -18.13
C THR A 132 4.84 -3.97 -19.33
N PHE A 133 5.63 -2.96 -19.67
CA PHE A 133 5.34 -1.97 -20.71
C PHE A 133 6.38 -2.01 -21.83
N GLU A 134 6.04 -1.43 -22.97
CA GLU A 134 7.01 -1.19 -24.05
C GLU A 134 8.16 -0.30 -23.56
N PRO A 135 9.40 -0.48 -24.06
CA PRO A 135 10.57 0.20 -23.52
C PRO A 135 10.46 1.72 -23.41
N GLU A 136 9.86 2.38 -24.40
CA GLU A 136 9.63 3.83 -24.43
C GLU A 136 8.65 4.27 -23.33
N GLU A 137 7.61 3.49 -23.09
CA GLU A 137 6.62 3.76 -22.04
C GLU A 137 7.22 3.52 -20.65
N ALA A 138 7.91 2.41 -20.45
CA ALA A 138 8.61 2.11 -19.20
C ALA A 138 9.61 3.22 -18.86
N LYS A 139 10.38 3.69 -19.85
CA LYS A 139 11.33 4.80 -19.69
C LYS A 139 10.61 6.10 -19.29
N ARG A 140 9.55 6.47 -20.01
CA ARG A 140 8.75 7.69 -19.70
C ARG A 140 8.22 7.67 -18.26
N ILE A 141 7.73 6.53 -17.80
CA ILE A 141 7.21 6.36 -16.44
C ILE A 141 8.35 6.48 -15.42
N LEU A 142 9.46 5.76 -15.63
CA LEU A 142 10.61 5.74 -14.73
C LEU A 142 11.34 7.10 -14.64
N GLU A 143 11.34 7.91 -15.70
CA GLU A 143 11.89 9.27 -15.67
C GLU A 143 11.18 10.16 -14.65
N LYS A 144 9.88 9.94 -14.44
CA LYS A 144 9.10 10.64 -13.41
C LYS A 144 9.29 10.08 -12.01
N ILE A 145 9.95 8.94 -11.80
CA ILE A 145 10.03 8.29 -10.49
C ILE A 145 11.43 8.36 -9.90
N GLU A 146 11.49 8.69 -8.61
CA GLU A 146 12.65 8.45 -7.77
C GLU A 146 12.28 7.43 -6.68
N PHE A 147 12.90 6.25 -6.73
CA PHE A 147 12.66 5.22 -5.74
C PHE A 147 13.48 5.46 -4.47
N HIS A 148 12.82 5.36 -3.33
CA HIS A 148 13.40 5.44 -2.00
C HIS A 148 13.08 4.15 -1.25
N TYR A 149 14.08 3.30 -1.07
CA TYR A 149 13.84 1.99 -0.46
C TYR A 149 14.05 2.03 1.06
N THR A 150 13.08 1.55 1.84
CA THR A 150 13.28 1.32 3.27
C THR A 150 14.38 0.28 3.50
N HIS A 151 15.10 0.36 4.62
CA HIS A 151 16.07 -0.71 4.93
C HIS A 151 15.34 -1.99 5.34
N LYS A 152 16.02 -3.14 5.26
CA LYS A 152 15.46 -4.41 5.78
C LYS A 152 15.10 -4.24 7.26
N HIS A 153 13.92 -4.72 7.66
CA HIS A 153 13.36 -4.50 9.00
C HIS A 153 13.08 -3.03 9.37
N GLY A 154 13.12 -2.10 8.41
CA GLY A 154 12.75 -0.69 8.55
C GLY A 154 11.36 -0.36 7.98
N SER A 155 10.50 -1.37 7.92
CA SER A 155 9.15 -1.33 7.30
C SER A 155 8.27 -0.22 7.92
N TRP A 156 8.41 -0.01 9.23
CA TRP A 156 7.75 1.07 10.00
C TRP A 156 8.08 2.50 9.54
N LEU A 157 9.11 2.70 8.71
CA LEU A 157 9.41 3.99 8.08
C LEU A 157 8.59 4.24 6.80
N ASN A 158 7.94 3.22 6.25
CA ASN A 158 7.03 3.38 5.12
C ASN A 158 5.66 3.86 5.63
N VAL A 159 5.26 5.07 5.27
CA VAL A 159 3.97 5.64 5.68
C VAL A 159 2.77 4.83 5.18
N ALA A 160 2.93 4.06 4.09
CA ALA A 160 1.87 3.15 3.62
C ALA A 160 1.59 2.02 4.63
N GLU A 161 2.60 1.51 5.35
CA GLU A 161 2.37 0.48 6.38
C GLU A 161 1.57 1.01 7.57
N ILE A 162 1.77 2.28 7.92
CA ILE A 162 0.99 2.96 8.95
C ILE A 162 -0.47 3.04 8.53
N GLU A 163 -0.74 3.46 7.28
CA GLU A 163 -2.10 3.54 6.76
C GLU A 163 -2.75 2.17 6.60
N ILE A 164 -2.00 1.15 6.14
CA ILE A 164 -2.49 -0.23 6.07
C ILE A 164 -2.97 -0.70 7.45
N ARG A 165 -2.25 -0.36 8.52
CA ARG A 165 -2.68 -0.67 9.88
C ARG A 165 -3.95 0.08 10.28
N ILE A 166 -4.07 1.35 9.92
CA ILE A 166 -5.26 2.17 10.19
C ILE A 166 -6.47 1.58 9.44
N LEU A 167 -6.35 1.31 8.14
CA LEU A 167 -7.38 0.65 7.33
C LEU A 167 -7.82 -0.68 7.93
N ASP A 168 -6.87 -1.49 8.41
CA ASP A 168 -7.20 -2.77 9.05
C ASP A 168 -8.04 -2.56 10.31
N GLN A 169 -7.64 -1.63 11.17
CA GLN A 169 -8.35 -1.35 12.42
C GLN A 169 -9.74 -0.73 12.18
N GLN A 170 -9.88 0.11 11.16
CA GLN A 170 -11.10 0.89 10.92
C GLN A 170 -12.14 0.14 10.11
N CYS A 171 -11.76 -0.54 9.03
CA CYS A 171 -12.73 -1.12 8.08
C CYS A 171 -12.46 -2.57 7.68
N LEU A 172 -11.21 -3.06 7.75
CA LEU A 172 -10.88 -4.40 7.24
C LEU A 172 -10.82 -5.50 8.31
N ASN A 173 -10.84 -5.19 9.61
CA ASN A 173 -10.84 -6.20 10.69
C ASN A 173 -12.23 -6.84 10.89
N ARG A 174 -12.79 -7.36 9.79
CA ARG A 174 -14.06 -8.08 9.72
C ARG A 174 -14.10 -9.03 8.51
N ARG A 175 -15.14 -9.86 8.45
CA ARG A 175 -15.45 -10.70 7.30
C ARG A 175 -15.97 -9.84 6.15
N ILE A 176 -15.38 -10.02 4.98
CA ILE A 176 -15.75 -9.33 3.74
C ILE A 176 -15.87 -10.43 2.67
N PRO A 177 -17.08 -10.73 2.17
CA PRO A 177 -17.32 -11.93 1.37
C PRO A 177 -16.85 -11.79 -0.08
N ASP A 178 -16.77 -10.55 -0.60
CA ASP A 178 -16.47 -10.30 -2.01
C ASP A 178 -15.68 -8.99 -2.23
N GLU A 179 -15.17 -8.86 -3.44
CA GLU A 179 -14.34 -7.72 -3.86
C GLU A 179 -15.14 -6.41 -3.96
N THR A 180 -16.42 -6.45 -4.31
CA THR A 180 -17.27 -5.26 -4.45
C THR A 180 -17.44 -4.58 -3.10
N ILE A 181 -17.71 -5.36 -2.05
CA ILE A 181 -17.76 -4.85 -0.68
C ILE A 181 -16.37 -4.35 -0.29
N LEU A 182 -15.30 -5.13 -0.53
CA LEU A 182 -13.95 -4.71 -0.19
C LEU A 182 -13.58 -3.34 -0.78
N LYS A 183 -13.88 -3.10 -2.07
CA LYS A 183 -13.68 -1.81 -2.74
C LYS A 183 -14.44 -0.69 -2.04
N ARG A 184 -15.72 -0.89 -1.77
CA ARG A 184 -16.54 0.10 -1.05
C ARG A 184 -15.98 0.44 0.34
N GLU A 185 -15.44 -0.54 1.06
CA GLU A 185 -14.88 -0.33 2.40
C GLU A 185 -13.56 0.44 2.41
N VAL A 186 -12.74 0.33 1.35
CA VAL A 186 -11.48 1.07 1.25
C VAL A 186 -11.65 2.48 0.68
N ASP A 187 -12.76 2.73 -0.02
CA ASP A 187 -13.11 4.04 -0.60
C ASP A 187 -13.89 4.95 0.38
N ALA A 188 -14.36 4.42 1.51
CA ALA A 188 -15.14 5.14 2.53
C ALA A 188 -14.27 6.06 3.42
#